data_AF-A0A9W5E610-F1
#
_entry.id   AF-A0A9W5E610-F1
#
_cell.length_a   1.000
_cell.length_b   1.000
_cell.length_c   1.000
_cell.angle_alpha   90.00
_cell.angle_beta   90.00
_cell.angle_gamma   90.00
#
_symmetry.space_group_name_H-M   'P 1'
#
loop_
_entity.id
_entity.type
_entity.pdbx_description
1 polymer ?
#
loop_
_entity_poly.entity_id
_entity_poly.type
_entity_poly.pdbx_seq_one_letter_code
_entity_poly.pdbx_strand_id
1 'polypeptide(L)'
;MDQDNQAEFISTHYEKLQPTEGSNTLKHSLSKFIVDYAKEHTNLHLIICNSNRSKNGRFYLLNELFPQNEYVRILVHFDIPDDVLYERVARSTRSTNIFRGGYSSFKEVLDRQQTESLHDNVVDPVENEADYLFVIRNNKDVSFTIEEIVHLAKGLSPTPNKRL
;
A
#
# COMPACT_ATOMS: atom_id res chain seq x y z
N MET A 1 4.46 -2.23 -5.60
CA MET A 1 5.14 -0.98 -5.24
C MET A 1 5.04 -0.80 -3.74
N ASP A 2 6.18 -0.87 -3.06
CA ASP A 2 6.29 -0.70 -1.61
C ASP A 2 7.26 0.46 -1.35
N GLN A 3 6.78 1.51 -0.68
CA GLN A 3 7.59 2.70 -0.41
C GLN A 3 8.72 2.42 0.60
N ASP A 4 8.58 1.41 1.45
CA ASP A 4 9.59 1.08 2.45
C ASP A 4 10.83 0.48 1.79
N ASN A 5 10.69 -0.24 0.68
CA ASN A 5 11.84 -0.68 -0.13
C ASN A 5 12.65 0.50 -0.66
N GLN A 6 11.98 1.60 -1.03
CA GLN A 6 12.66 2.82 -1.47
C GLN A 6 13.28 3.57 -0.30
N ALA A 7 12.62 3.56 0.86
CA ALA A 7 13.20 4.11 2.08
C ALA A 7 14.49 3.37 2.45
N GLU A 8 14.49 2.04 2.40
CA GLU A 8 15.69 1.23 2.65
C GLU A 8 16.78 1.54 1.65
N PHE A 9 16.48 1.50 0.35
CA PHE A 9 17.45 1.78 -0.71
C PHE A 9 18.11 3.17 -0.56
N ILE A 10 17.31 4.20 -0.31
CA ILE A 10 17.83 5.57 -0.09
C ILE A 10 18.67 5.62 1.18
N SER A 11 18.23 4.99 2.28
CA SER A 11 19.02 4.91 3.52
C SER A 11 20.37 4.25 3.31
N THR A 12 20.41 3.15 2.55
CA THR A 12 21.61 2.34 2.38
C THR A 12 22.61 2.98 1.42
N HIS A 13 22.14 3.59 0.33
CA HIS A 13 23.02 4.03 -0.75
C HIS A 13 23.13 5.54 -0.91
N TYR A 14 22.16 6.30 -0.41
CA TYR A 14 22.02 7.73 -0.66
C TYR A 14 21.62 8.51 0.59
N GLU A 15 22.14 8.11 1.75
CA GLU A 15 21.82 8.73 3.05
C GLU A 15 21.96 10.26 3.03
N LYS A 16 22.99 10.78 2.36
CA LYS A 16 23.27 12.22 2.23
C LYS A 16 22.25 12.99 1.38
N LEU A 17 21.42 12.31 0.58
CA LEU A 17 20.35 12.94 -0.20
C LEU A 17 19.06 13.10 0.59
N GLN A 18 18.98 12.54 1.80
CA GLN A 18 17.78 12.64 2.61
C GLN A 18 17.58 14.07 3.11
N PRO A 19 16.37 14.62 2.95
CA PRO A 19 16.12 15.99 3.37
C PRO A 19 16.09 16.07 4.90
N THR A 20 16.58 17.19 5.44
CA THR A 20 16.56 17.47 6.89
C THR A 20 15.15 17.76 7.40
N GLU A 21 14.27 18.26 6.53
CA GLU A 21 12.84 18.50 6.79
C GLU A 21 11.98 17.77 5.76
N GLY A 22 10.79 17.31 6.16
CA GLY A 22 9.94 16.51 5.27
C GLY A 22 10.64 15.22 4.86
N SER A 23 11.02 14.39 5.84
CA SER A 23 11.82 13.17 5.68
C SER A 23 11.28 12.17 4.64
N ASN A 24 9.99 12.25 4.31
CA ASN A 24 9.36 11.41 3.29
C ASN A 24 9.31 12.02 1.88
N THR A 25 9.71 13.29 1.69
CA THR A 25 9.60 14.00 0.41
C THR A 25 10.34 13.28 -0.72
N LEU A 26 11.61 12.94 -0.54
CA LEU A 26 12.39 12.24 -1.56
C LEU A 26 11.82 10.85 -1.87
N LYS A 27 11.45 10.09 -0.82
CA LYS A 27 10.84 8.76 -0.94
C LYS A 27 9.52 8.82 -1.74
N HIS A 28 8.67 9.80 -1.44
CA HIS A 28 7.40 9.99 -2.12
C HIS A 28 7.60 10.40 -3.58
N SER A 29 8.51 11.34 -3.86
CA SER A 29 8.83 11.76 -5.23
C SER A 29 9.36 10.61 -6.08
N LEU A 30 10.28 9.80 -5.54
CA LEU A 30 10.81 8.62 -6.24
C LEU A 30 9.72 7.57 -6.48
N SER A 31 8.90 7.29 -5.46
CA SER A 31 7.81 6.33 -5.59
C SER A 31 6.79 6.77 -6.63
N LYS A 32 6.45 8.07 -6.65
CA LYS A 32 5.55 8.66 -7.65
C LYS A 32 6.14 8.55 -9.05
N PHE A 33 7.42 8.89 -9.22
CA PHE A 33 8.11 8.77 -10.51
C PHE A 33 8.07 7.34 -11.05
N ILE A 34 8.38 6.34 -10.23
CA ILE A 34 8.33 4.92 -10.64
C ILE A 34 6.91 4.51 -11.07
N VAL A 35 5.90 4.94 -10.31
CA VAL A 35 4.50 4.64 -10.62
C VAL A 35 4.10 5.31 -11.94
N ASP A 36 4.39 6.60 -12.12
CA ASP A 36 4.03 7.32 -13.34
C ASP A 36 4.73 6.73 -14.57
N TYR A 37 6.02 6.41 -14.45
CA TYR A 37 6.77 5.74 -15.52
C TYR A 37 6.17 4.38 -15.88
N ALA A 38 5.76 3.59 -14.87
CA ALA A 38 5.13 2.29 -15.12
C ALA A 38 3.77 2.43 -15.83
N LYS A 39 2.98 3.46 -15.50
CA LYS A 39 1.72 3.76 -16.19
C LYS A 39 1.93 4.17 -17.65
N GLU A 40 2.96 4.97 -17.93
CA GLU A 40 3.24 5.46 -19.27
C GLU A 40 3.82 4.38 -20.19
N HIS A 41 4.64 3.48 -19.64
CA HIS A 41 5.46 2.57 -20.44
C HIS A 41 5.07 1.09 -20.34
N THR A 42 4.07 0.74 -19.54
CA THR A 42 3.63 -0.65 -19.40
C THR A 42 2.12 -0.77 -19.35
N ASN A 43 1.61 -1.97 -19.60
CA ASN A 43 0.20 -2.35 -19.44
C ASN A 43 0.02 -3.33 -18.27
N LEU A 44 0.93 -3.30 -17.29
CA LEU A 44 0.93 -4.23 -16.16
C LEU A 44 -0.04 -3.77 -15.06
N HIS A 45 -0.52 -4.72 -14.27
CA HIS A 45 -1.26 -4.43 -13.04
C HIS A 45 -0.33 -3.82 -11.99
N LEU A 46 -0.81 -2.79 -11.29
CA LEU A 46 -0.06 -2.12 -10.23
C LEU A 46 -0.59 -2.53 -8.86
N ILE A 47 0.23 -3.25 -8.09
CA ILE A 47 -0.04 -3.58 -6.68
C ILE A 47 0.61 -2.52 -5.82
N ILE A 48 -0.16 -1.71 -5.09
CA ILE A 48 0.37 -0.66 -4.21
C ILE A 48 0.28 -1.14 -2.75
N CYS A 49 1.43 -1.44 -2.14
CA CYS A 49 1.52 -1.78 -0.73
C CYS A 49 1.58 -0.48 0.07
N ASN A 50 0.54 -0.19 0.84
CA ASN A 50 0.45 1.05 1.59
C ASN A 50 -0.26 0.86 2.93
N SER A 51 0.21 1.60 3.93
CA SER A 51 -0.38 1.73 5.26
C SER A 51 -1.37 2.90 5.35
N ASN A 52 -2.03 3.26 4.24
CA ASN A 52 -3.00 4.37 4.20
C ASN A 52 -4.27 3.99 4.97
N ARG A 53 -4.25 4.23 6.27
CA ARG A 53 -5.39 3.99 7.17
C ARG A 53 -6.42 5.11 7.14
N SER A 54 -6.04 6.29 6.62
CA SER A 54 -6.94 7.41 6.51
C SER A 54 -7.79 7.36 5.24
N LYS A 55 -9.08 7.69 5.36
CA LYS A 55 -10.01 7.79 4.24
C LYS A 55 -9.52 8.78 3.19
N ASN A 56 -9.03 9.95 3.62
CA ASN A 56 -8.46 10.94 2.69
C ASN A 56 -7.22 10.41 1.94
N GLY A 57 -6.37 9.62 2.60
CA GLY A 57 -5.22 9.00 1.96
C GLY A 57 -5.63 7.97 0.91
N ARG A 58 -6.66 7.17 1.19
CA ARG A 58 -7.24 6.26 0.21
C ARG A 58 -7.92 7.00 -0.95
N PHE A 59 -8.67 8.07 -0.65
CA PHE A 59 -9.31 8.90 -1.67
C PHE A 59 -8.31 9.48 -2.66
N TYR A 60 -7.20 10.06 -2.16
CA TYR A 60 -6.14 10.58 -3.02
C TYR A 60 -5.57 9.47 -3.93
N LEU A 61 -5.28 8.30 -3.37
CA LEU A 61 -4.75 7.18 -4.15
C LEU A 61 -5.74 6.71 -5.24
N LEU A 62 -7.01 6.53 -4.89
CA LEU A 62 -8.02 5.92 -5.75
C LEU A 62 -8.67 6.88 -6.75
N ASN A 63 -8.54 8.19 -6.56
CA ASN A 63 -9.18 9.18 -7.43
C ASN A 63 -8.18 10.12 -8.12
N GLU A 64 -7.05 10.44 -7.48
CA GLU A 64 -6.04 11.31 -8.10
C GLU A 64 -4.96 10.50 -8.82
N LEU A 65 -4.53 9.37 -8.22
CA LEU A 65 -3.45 8.56 -8.80
C LEU A 65 -3.97 7.43 -9.69
N PHE A 66 -5.10 6.82 -9.37
CA PHE A 66 -5.64 5.67 -10.09
C PHE A 66 -7.15 5.85 -10.35
N PRO A 67 -7.55 6.86 -11.14
CA PRO A 67 -8.95 7.20 -11.29
C PRO A 67 -9.75 6.08 -11.97
N GLN A 68 -11.02 5.94 -11.59
CA GLN A 68 -11.90 4.82 -11.98
C GLN A 68 -12.12 4.71 -13.50
N ASN A 69 -12.05 5.82 -14.23
CA ASN A 69 -12.19 5.83 -15.69
C ASN A 69 -10.98 5.22 -16.43
N GLU A 70 -9.85 5.03 -15.73
CA GLU A 70 -8.62 4.46 -16.28
C GLU A 70 -8.28 3.10 -15.67
N TYR A 71 -8.70 2.84 -14.43
CA TYR A 71 -8.34 1.63 -13.69
C TYR A 71 -9.56 0.94 -13.09
N VAL A 72 -9.50 -0.39 -13.10
CA VAL A 72 -10.28 -1.22 -12.18
C VAL A 72 -9.53 -1.23 -10.86
N ARG A 73 -10.14 -0.72 -9.80
CA ARG A 73 -9.49 -0.52 -8.50
C ARG A 73 -9.95 -1.60 -7.53
N ILE A 74 -8.99 -2.35 -7.02
CA ILE A 74 -9.23 -3.38 -6.01
C ILE A 74 -8.56 -2.92 -4.71
N LEU A 75 -9.35 -2.83 -3.64
CA LEU A 75 -8.86 -2.55 -2.31
C LEU A 75 -8.83 -3.83 -1.49
N VAL A 76 -7.67 -4.14 -0.91
CA VAL A 76 -7.50 -5.27 0.01
C VAL A 76 -7.24 -4.72 1.40
N HIS A 77 -8.17 -4.95 2.31
CA HIS A 77 -8.10 -4.50 3.69
C HIS A 77 -7.72 -5.66 4.61
N PHE A 78 -6.69 -5.46 5.42
CA PHE A 78 -6.26 -6.43 6.43
C PHE A 78 -6.89 -6.05 7.77
N ASP A 79 -7.98 -6.74 8.11
CA ASP A 79 -8.72 -6.62 9.38
C ASP A 79 -8.20 -7.70 10.34
N ILE A 80 -6.96 -7.53 10.79
CA ILE A 80 -6.25 -8.50 11.63
C ILE A 80 -6.31 -8.05 13.09
N PRO A 81 -6.64 -8.95 14.04
CA PRO A 81 -6.63 -8.63 15.46
C PRO A 81 -5.30 -8.05 15.96
N ASP A 82 -5.37 -7.07 16.85
CA ASP A 82 -4.20 -6.34 17.37
C ASP A 82 -3.18 -7.25 18.07
N ASP A 83 -3.65 -8.24 18.83
CA ASP A 83 -2.80 -9.21 19.51
C ASP A 83 -1.95 -10.04 18.52
N VAL A 84 -2.56 -10.45 17.41
CA VAL A 84 -1.87 -11.12 16.30
C VAL A 84 -0.86 -10.19 15.64
N LEU A 85 -1.20 -8.89 15.45
CA LEU A 85 -0.26 -7.90 14.90
C LEU A 85 0.94 -7.70 15.83
N TYR A 86 0.72 -7.56 17.13
CA TYR A 86 1.79 -7.45 18.13
C TYR A 86 2.70 -8.67 18.14
N GLU A 87 2.15 -9.88 18.09
CA GLU A 87 2.93 -11.12 18.01
C GLU A 87 3.79 -11.16 16.74
N ARG A 88 3.23 -10.77 15.59
CA ARG A 88 3.96 -10.72 14.32
C ARG A 88 5.07 -9.67 14.35
N VAL A 89 4.79 -8.49 14.89
CA VAL A 89 5.79 -7.42 15.05
C VAL A 89 6.94 -7.87 15.95
N ALA A 90 6.64 -8.52 17.08
CA ALA A 90 7.65 -9.01 18.02
C ALA A 90 8.58 -10.08 17.41
N ARG A 91 8.07 -10.87 16.46
CA ARG A 91 8.83 -11.91 15.74
C ARG A 91 9.50 -11.41 14.45
N SER A 92 9.22 -10.19 14.05
CA SER A 92 9.70 -9.64 12.78
C SER A 92 11.22 -9.43 12.81
N THR A 93 11.90 -9.91 11.78
CA THR A 93 13.32 -9.61 11.53
C THR A 93 13.51 -8.48 10.52
N ARG A 94 12.44 -7.73 10.24
CA ARG A 94 12.45 -6.65 9.26
C ARG A 94 13.38 -5.52 9.72
N SER A 95 14.16 -5.01 8.77
CA SER A 95 15.06 -3.87 8.97
C SER A 95 14.31 -2.64 9.47
N THR A 96 14.84 -2.00 10.52
CA THR A 96 14.32 -0.73 11.06
C THR A 96 14.94 0.49 10.37
N ASN A 97 15.88 0.28 9.44
CA ASN A 97 16.57 1.35 8.69
C ASN A 97 15.65 2.14 7.75
N ILE A 98 14.42 1.64 7.56
CA ILE A 98 13.35 2.32 6.84
C ILE A 98 12.71 3.45 7.65
N PHE A 99 12.85 3.45 8.98
CA PHE A 99 12.22 4.45 9.82
C PHE A 99 12.78 5.84 9.53
N ARG A 100 11.89 6.82 9.67
CA ARG A 100 12.16 8.24 9.49
C ARG A 100 11.52 8.98 10.66
N GLY A 101 12.29 9.80 11.36
CA GLY A 101 11.83 10.48 12.57
C GLY A 101 12.02 9.66 13.83
N GLY A 102 11.21 9.92 14.86
CA GLY A 102 11.42 9.45 16.24
C GLY A 102 11.04 8.00 16.54
N TYR A 103 10.93 7.12 15.55
CA TYR A 103 10.61 5.71 15.78
C TYR A 103 11.86 4.86 15.76
N SER A 104 11.91 3.92 16.70
CA SER A 104 12.98 2.94 16.85
C SER A 104 12.52 1.51 16.56
N SER A 105 11.20 1.24 16.56
CA SER A 105 10.66 -0.12 16.39
C SER A 105 9.30 -0.15 15.69
N PHE A 106 8.98 -1.29 15.07
CA PHE A 106 7.64 -1.53 14.51
C PHE A 106 6.55 -1.59 15.59
N LYS A 107 6.91 -1.88 16.84
CA LYS A 107 5.98 -1.82 17.96
C LYS A 107 5.51 -0.38 18.20
N GLU A 108 6.44 0.58 18.25
CA GLU A 108 6.10 2.00 18.40
C GLU A 108 5.25 2.52 17.23
N VAL A 109 5.52 2.03 16.01
CA VAL A 109 4.68 2.33 14.85
C VAL A 109 3.26 1.80 15.04
N LEU A 110 3.11 0.55 15.49
CA LEU A 110 1.80 -0.06 15.75
C LEU A 110 1.06 0.64 16.90
N ASP A 111 1.73 0.95 18.01
CA ASP A 111 1.16 1.66 19.15
C ASP A 111 0.59 3.03 18.72
N ARG A 112 1.35 3.76 17.90
CA ARG A 112 0.91 5.04 17.37
C ARG A 112 -0.26 4.88 16.41
N GLN A 113 -0.22 3.89 15.52
CA GLN A 113 -1.34 3.59 14.64
C GLN A 113 -2.61 3.32 15.44
N GLN A 114 -2.55 2.51 16.51
CA GLN A 114 -3.71 2.25 17.36
C GLN A 114 -4.24 3.52 18.03
N THR A 115 -3.35 4.40 18.49
CA THR A 115 -3.74 5.70 19.05
C THR A 115 -4.44 6.57 18.00
N GLU A 116 -3.91 6.61 16.77
CA GLU A 116 -4.47 7.37 15.66
C GLU A 116 -5.81 6.81 15.14
N SER A 117 -6.18 5.56 15.47
CA SER A 117 -7.49 4.99 15.14
C SER A 117 -8.65 5.78 15.73
N LEU A 118 -8.40 6.59 16.76
CA LEU A 118 -9.39 7.47 17.39
C LEU A 118 -9.71 8.70 16.54
N HIS A 119 -8.93 8.97 15.48
CA HIS A 119 -9.16 10.11 14.60
C HIS A 119 -10.30 9.79 13.62
N ASP A 120 -11.25 10.71 13.43
CA ASP A 120 -12.43 10.54 12.56
C ASP A 120 -12.11 10.16 11.10
N ASN A 121 -10.92 10.51 10.62
CA ASN A 121 -10.48 10.21 9.26
C ASN A 121 -9.80 8.84 9.14
N VAL A 122 -9.48 8.16 10.25
CA VAL A 122 -8.87 6.83 10.29
C VAL A 122 -9.99 5.81 10.49
N VAL A 123 -10.58 5.39 9.38
CA VAL A 123 -11.72 4.47 9.35
C VAL A 123 -11.46 3.37 8.33
N ASP A 124 -12.03 2.20 8.57
CA ASP A 124 -11.95 1.08 7.64
C ASP A 124 -12.59 1.42 6.29
N PRO A 125 -12.09 0.82 5.19
CA PRO A 125 -12.68 1.03 3.90
C PRO A 125 -14.08 0.41 3.79
N VAL A 126 -14.94 1.08 3.03
CA VAL A 126 -16.29 0.61 2.70
C VAL A 126 -16.41 0.22 1.23
N GLU A 127 -17.41 -0.60 0.90
CA GLU A 127 -17.58 -1.22 -0.43
C GLU A 127 -17.54 -0.23 -1.61
N ASN A 128 -18.03 1.00 -1.41
CA ASN A 128 -18.11 2.01 -2.47
C ASN A 128 -16.85 2.88 -2.62
N GLU A 129 -15.76 2.61 -1.89
CA GLU A 129 -14.51 3.36 -2.04
C GLU A 129 -13.72 2.96 -3.30
N ALA A 130 -13.85 1.70 -3.73
CA ALA A 130 -13.18 1.13 -4.89
C ALA A 130 -14.18 0.27 -5.70
N ASP A 131 -13.75 -0.29 -6.82
CA ASP A 131 -14.62 -1.17 -7.63
C ASP A 131 -14.84 -2.53 -6.96
N TYR A 132 -13.83 -2.99 -6.20
CA TYR A 132 -13.90 -4.20 -5.39
C TYR A 132 -13.20 -3.98 -4.03
N LEU A 133 -13.79 -4.53 -2.98
CA LEU A 133 -13.21 -4.56 -1.63
C LEU A 133 -13.12 -6.01 -1.13
N PHE A 134 -11.90 -6.45 -0.79
CA PHE A 134 -11.66 -7.72 -0.12
C PHE A 134 -11.15 -7.46 1.30
N VAL A 135 -11.66 -8.24 2.27
CA VAL A 135 -11.24 -8.14 3.67
C VAL A 135 -10.58 -9.44 4.11
N ILE A 136 -9.32 -9.34 4.51
CA ILE A 136 -8.51 -10.45 5.02
C ILE A 136 -8.44 -10.35 6.53
N ARG A 137 -9.03 -11.32 7.22
CA ARG A 137 -9.03 -11.43 8.69
C ARG A 137 -8.06 -12.48 9.18
N ASN A 138 -7.82 -13.49 8.36
CA ASN A 138 -6.95 -14.61 8.71
C ASN A 138 -6.28 -15.20 7.46
N ASN A 139 -5.37 -16.15 7.66
CA ASN A 139 -4.58 -16.75 6.57
C ASN A 139 -5.41 -17.49 5.52
N LYS A 140 -6.63 -17.97 5.85
CA LYS A 140 -7.50 -18.65 4.88
C LYS A 140 -8.05 -17.66 3.84
N ASP A 141 -8.31 -16.42 4.26
CA ASP A 141 -8.86 -15.38 3.39
C ASP A 141 -7.84 -14.93 2.34
N VAL A 142 -6.54 -15.11 2.61
CA VAL A 142 -5.45 -14.72 1.71
C VAL A 142 -5.53 -15.49 0.39
N SER A 143 -5.60 -16.82 0.45
CA SER A 143 -5.64 -17.66 -0.76
C SER A 143 -6.87 -17.37 -1.59
N PHE A 144 -8.04 -17.30 -0.95
CA PHE A 144 -9.29 -16.94 -1.60
C PHE A 144 -9.21 -15.56 -2.28
N THR A 145 -8.72 -14.54 -1.57
CA THR A 145 -8.59 -13.18 -2.12
C THR A 145 -7.68 -13.15 -3.34
N ILE A 146 -6.54 -13.86 -3.32
CA ILE A 146 -5.63 -13.94 -4.46
C ILE A 146 -6.32 -14.60 -5.67
N GLU A 147 -7.04 -15.70 -5.45
CA GLU A 147 -7.77 -16.40 -6.50
C GLU A 147 -8.83 -15.51 -7.17
N GLU A 148 -9.62 -14.79 -6.37
CA GLU A 148 -10.64 -13.86 -6.88
C GLU A 148 -10.01 -12.70 -7.66
N ILE A 149 -8.92 -12.11 -7.18
CA ILE A 149 -8.21 -11.04 -7.91
C ILE A 149 -7.68 -11.57 -9.26
N VAL A 150 -7.13 -12.78 -9.29
CA VAL A 150 -6.66 -13.41 -10.53
C VAL A 150 -7.82 -13.69 -11.48
N HIS A 151 -8.97 -14.12 -10.96
CA HIS A 151 -10.18 -14.35 -11.75
C HIS A 151 -10.69 -13.04 -12.38
N LEU A 152 -10.80 -11.96 -11.58
CA LEU A 152 -11.16 -10.62 -12.04
C LEU A 152 -10.20 -10.11 -13.11
N ALA A 153 -8.89 -10.23 -12.87
CA ALA A 153 -7.87 -9.79 -13.82
C ALA A 153 -8.02 -10.52 -15.17
N LYS A 154 -8.30 -11.83 -15.17
CA LYS A 154 -8.53 -12.62 -16.39
C LYS A 154 -9.84 -12.25 -17.09
N GLY A 155 -10.92 -12.04 -16.34
CA GLY A 155 -12.24 -11.72 -16.89
C GLY A 155 -12.32 -10.31 -17.48
N LEU A 156 -11.54 -9.37 -16.93
CA LEU A 156 -11.52 -7.97 -17.35
C LEU A 156 -10.39 -7.64 -18.33
N SER A 157 -9.43 -8.56 -18.51
CA SER A 157 -8.40 -8.42 -19.53
C SER A 157 -9.04 -8.36 -20.91
N PRO A 158 -8.68 -7.38 -21.77
CA PRO A 158 -9.14 -7.38 -23.15
C PRO A 158 -8.72 -8.71 -23.79
N THR A 159 -9.67 -9.42 -24.42
CA THR A 159 -9.32 -10.56 -25.27
C THR A 159 -8.28 -10.08 -26.28
N PRO A 160 -7.13 -10.76 -26.43
CA PRO A 160 -6.16 -10.38 -27.44
C PRO A 160 -6.89 -10.35 -28.77
N ASN A 161 -6.95 -9.16 -29.37
CA ASN A 161 -7.54 -8.97 -30.68
C ASN A 161 -6.71 -9.85 -31.62
N LYS A 162 -7.23 -11.02 -32.00
CA LYS A 162 -6.73 -11.79 -33.15
C LYS A 162 -7.07 -10.97 -34.40
N ARG A 163 -6.32 -9.89 -34.65
CA ARG A 163 -6.34 -9.21 -35.94
C ARG A 163 -5.21 -9.79 -36.79
N LEU A 164 -5.69 -10.61 -37.73
CA LEU A 164 -5.18 -10.99 -39.05
C LEU A 164 -4.12 -10.04 -39.63
#